data_AF-A0A2X4RT07-F1
#
_entry.id   AF-A0A2X4RT07-F1
#
_cell.length_a   1.000
_cell.length_b   1.000
_cell.length_c   1.000
_cell.angle_alpha   90.00
_cell.angle_beta   90.00
_cell.angle_gamma   90.00
#
_symmetry.space_group_name_H-M   'P 1'
#
loop_
_entity.id
_entity.type
_entity.pdbx_description
1 polymer ?
#
loop_
_entity_poly.entity_id
_entity_poly.type
_entity_poly.pdbx_seq_one_letter_code
_entity_poly.pdbx_strand_id
1 'polypeptide(L)'
;MGLFSALKNLVGSPGARLASPDPHAVEVELDRLAVHTADGLIIVETSPSGAKVLAEVARAGEAAQLRGPRTGAQTTVYLSPTTAQERPVHDPQKGWVIPLSPEELALLENLSTEPGDYEISTALAIAIEGV
;
A
#
# COMPACT_ATOMS: atom_id res chain seq x y z
N MET A 1 -33.28 18.61 -27.12
CA MET A 1 -32.31 18.19 -26.09
C MET A 1 -32.36 16.68 -26.00
N GLY A 2 -31.37 15.97 -26.56
CA GLY A 2 -31.45 14.55 -26.87
C GLY A 2 -31.04 13.63 -25.72
N LEU A 3 -31.62 12.42 -25.69
CA LEU A 3 -31.33 11.35 -24.72
C LEU A 3 -29.83 10.98 -24.65
N PHE A 4 -29.07 11.21 -25.73
CA PHE A 4 -27.62 11.00 -25.79
C PHE A 4 -26.82 11.99 -24.94
N SER A 5 -27.36 13.16 -24.61
CA SER A 5 -26.72 14.15 -23.76
C SER A 5 -26.72 13.71 -22.29
N ALA A 6 -27.74 12.97 -21.85
CA ALA A 6 -27.82 12.42 -20.50
C ALA A 6 -26.80 11.29 -20.28
N LEU A 7 -26.48 10.51 -21.34
CA LEU A 7 -25.48 9.43 -21.26
C LEU A 7 -24.04 9.96 -21.14
N LYS A 8 -23.75 11.16 -21.67
CA LYS A 8 -22.41 11.78 -21.51
C LYS A 8 -22.14 12.25 -20.08
N ASN A 9 -23.18 12.57 -19.32
CA ASN A 9 -23.06 12.91 -17.89
C ASN A 9 -23.03 11.67 -16.98
N LEU A 10 -23.29 10.47 -17.52
CA LEU A 10 -23.14 9.18 -16.83
C LEU A 10 -21.71 8.61 -16.95
N VAL A 11 -20.90 9.13 -17.88
CA VAL A 11 -19.46 8.88 -17.89
C VAL A 11 -18.86 9.84 -16.87
N GLY A 12 -18.83 9.38 -15.62
CA GLY A 12 -18.29 10.15 -14.50
C GLY A 12 -16.95 10.77 -14.84
N SER A 13 -16.68 11.94 -14.25
CA SER A 13 -15.35 12.55 -14.20
C SER A 13 -14.29 11.45 -14.04
N PRO A 14 -13.13 11.52 -14.71
CA PRO A 14 -12.11 10.49 -14.58
C PRO A 14 -11.69 10.39 -13.11
N GLY A 15 -12.35 9.51 -12.37
CA GLY A 15 -12.13 9.29 -10.96
C GLY A 15 -10.81 8.57 -10.80
N ALA A 16 -10.13 8.83 -9.69
CA ALA A 16 -8.95 8.05 -9.31
C ALA A 16 -9.29 6.55 -9.42
N ARG A 17 -8.45 5.83 -10.16
CA ARG A 17 -8.66 4.39 -10.42
C ARG A 17 -8.40 3.62 -9.12
N LEU A 18 -8.98 2.43 -8.99
CA LEU A 18 -8.57 1.54 -7.91
C LEU A 18 -7.21 0.93 -8.27
N ALA A 19 -6.32 0.81 -7.29
CA ALA A 19 -5.07 0.10 -7.47
C ALA A 19 -5.34 -1.39 -7.76
N SER A 20 -4.46 -2.03 -8.52
CA SER A 20 -4.53 -3.46 -8.83
C SER A 20 -3.21 -4.15 -8.51
N PRO A 21 -3.21 -5.38 -7.97
CA PRO A 21 -1.98 -6.11 -7.71
C PRO A 21 -1.18 -6.33 -9.00
N ASP A 22 0.13 -6.12 -8.95
CA ASP A 22 1.03 -6.53 -10.02
C ASP A 22 1.25 -8.05 -9.95
N PRO A 23 0.92 -8.83 -11.00
CA PRO A 23 1.12 -10.27 -11.02
C PRO A 23 2.59 -10.70 -11.02
N HIS A 24 3.52 -9.77 -11.26
CA HIS A 24 4.96 -9.98 -11.26
C HIS A 24 5.64 -9.37 -10.02
N ALA A 25 4.87 -8.92 -9.03
CA ALA A 25 5.40 -8.39 -7.78
C ALA A 25 6.36 -9.39 -7.10
N VAL A 26 7.51 -8.89 -6.64
CA VAL A 26 8.48 -9.69 -5.90
C VAL A 26 7.89 -10.05 -4.54
N GLU A 27 7.84 -11.35 -4.22
CA GLU A 27 7.31 -11.82 -2.95
C GLU A 27 8.35 -11.71 -1.83
N VAL A 28 7.95 -11.12 -0.71
CA VAL A 28 8.80 -10.96 0.48
C VAL A 28 8.03 -11.36 1.74
N GLU A 29 8.58 -12.29 2.51
CA GLU A 29 8.03 -12.67 3.82
C GLU A 29 8.53 -11.71 4.91
N LEU A 30 7.61 -11.28 5.78
CA LEU A 30 7.87 -10.46 6.96
C LEU A 30 7.55 -11.25 8.22
N ASP A 31 8.31 -11.02 9.28
CA ASP A 31 8.07 -11.60 10.60
C ASP A 31 6.85 -11.00 11.31
N ARG A 32 6.50 -9.75 10.98
CA ARG A 32 5.27 -9.07 11.42
C ARG A 32 4.68 -8.25 10.28
N LEU A 33 3.39 -8.48 10.02
CA LEU A 33 2.61 -7.69 9.07
C LEU A 33 1.14 -7.66 9.48
N ALA A 34 0.64 -6.47 9.76
CA ALA A 34 -0.78 -6.20 9.94
C ALA A 34 -1.17 -4.94 9.16
N VAL A 35 -2.45 -4.81 8.84
CA VAL A 35 -2.98 -3.57 8.26
C VAL A 35 -4.20 -3.15 9.05
N HIS A 36 -4.17 -1.90 9.52
CA HIS A 36 -5.26 -1.25 10.22
C HIS A 36 -5.76 -0.05 9.41
N THR A 37 -6.99 0.36 9.66
CA THR A 37 -7.54 1.58 9.04
C THR A 37 -8.16 2.48 10.09
N ALA A 38 -7.87 3.78 10.03
CA ALA A 38 -8.46 4.80 10.89
C ALA A 38 -8.78 6.07 10.09
N ASP A 39 -10.05 6.47 10.04
CA ASP A 39 -10.54 7.68 9.33
C ASP A 39 -9.98 7.89 7.90
N GLY A 40 -9.77 6.78 7.17
CA GLY A 40 -9.25 6.79 5.80
C GLY A 40 -7.73 6.66 5.66
N LEU A 41 -6.99 6.70 6.78
CA LEU A 41 -5.58 6.35 6.85
C LEU A 41 -5.41 4.83 6.85
N ILE A 42 -4.48 4.32 6.03
CA ILE A 42 -4.03 2.93 6.07
C ILE A 42 -2.75 2.88 6.90
N ILE A 43 -2.73 2.02 7.90
CA ILE A 43 -1.58 1.84 8.80
C ILE A 43 -1.04 0.44 8.56
N VAL A 44 0.15 0.35 7.97
CA VAL A 44 0.86 -0.92 7.81
C VAL A 44 1.75 -1.12 9.03
N GLU A 45 1.42 -2.12 9.83
CA GLU A 45 2.17 -2.49 11.03
C GLU A 45 3.23 -3.53 10.70
N THR A 46 4.46 -3.31 11.15
CA THR A 46 5.58 -4.24 10.98
C THR A 46 6.59 -4.16 12.13
N SER A 47 7.68 -4.90 12.02
CA SER A 47 8.80 -4.94 12.97
C SER A 47 9.98 -4.07 12.48
N PRO A 48 11.02 -3.85 13.30
CA PRO A 48 12.26 -3.20 12.85
C PRO A 48 12.96 -3.89 11.67
N SER A 49 12.86 -5.22 11.57
CA SER A 49 13.40 -5.99 10.43
C SER A 49 12.53 -5.79 9.20
N GLY A 50 11.20 -5.77 9.35
CA GLY A 50 10.28 -5.49 8.27
C GLY A 50 10.40 -4.05 7.75
N ALA A 51 10.67 -3.07 8.60
CA ALA A 51 10.96 -1.70 8.17
C ALA A 51 12.20 -1.61 7.26
N LYS A 52 13.26 -2.39 7.54
CA LYS A 52 14.42 -2.49 6.64
C LYS A 52 14.03 -3.08 5.29
N VAL A 53 13.17 -4.09 5.27
CA VAL A 53 12.66 -4.67 4.03
C VAL A 53 11.85 -3.66 3.25
N LEU A 54 10.97 -2.88 3.91
CA LEU A 54 10.20 -1.82 3.27
C LEU A 54 11.12 -0.77 2.61
N ALA A 55 12.19 -0.37 3.30
CA ALA A 55 13.17 0.57 2.75
C ALA A 55 13.89 0.00 1.51
N GLU A 56 14.27 -1.28 1.51
CA GLU A 56 14.89 -1.92 0.35
C GLU A 56 13.90 -2.12 -0.82
N VAL A 57 12.65 -2.48 -0.53
CA VAL A 57 11.57 -2.54 -1.53
C VAL A 57 11.36 -1.17 -2.18
N ALA A 58 11.31 -0.12 -1.37
CA ALA A 58 11.15 1.25 -1.85
C ALA A 58 12.34 1.70 -2.71
N ARG A 59 13.57 1.39 -2.29
CA ARG A 59 14.80 1.66 -3.05
C ARG A 59 14.82 0.93 -4.40
N ALA A 60 14.36 -0.31 -4.44
CA ALA A 60 14.26 -1.06 -5.69
C ALA A 60 13.26 -0.42 -6.67
N GLY A 61 12.21 0.23 -6.14
CA GLY A 61 11.19 0.90 -6.95
C GLY A 61 10.33 -0.08 -7.77
N GLU A 62 10.34 -1.36 -7.39
CA GLU A 62 9.59 -2.44 -8.04
C GLU A 62 8.35 -2.80 -7.21
N ALA A 63 7.33 -3.39 -7.87
CA ALA A 63 6.17 -3.89 -7.16
C ALA A 63 6.55 -5.04 -6.22
N ALA A 64 6.01 -5.03 -5.00
CA ALA A 64 6.30 -6.05 -4.01
C ALA A 64 5.03 -6.61 -3.38
N GLN A 65 5.05 -7.91 -3.08
CA GLN A 65 4.03 -8.59 -2.31
C GLN A 65 4.59 -8.96 -0.95
N LEU A 66 4.19 -8.22 0.08
CA LEU A 66 4.54 -8.50 1.46
C LEU A 66 3.60 -9.54 2.03
N ARG A 67 4.16 -10.59 2.63
CA ARG A 67 3.42 -11.64 3.31
C ARG A 67 3.76 -11.65 4.78
N GLY A 68 2.74 -11.57 5.64
CA GLY A 68 2.92 -11.76 7.08
C GLY A 68 3.38 -13.17 7.44
N PRO A 69 3.66 -13.41 8.73
CA PRO A 69 4.07 -14.73 9.20
C PRO A 69 2.96 -15.76 8.95
N ARG A 70 3.35 -17.00 8.64
CA ARG A 70 2.39 -18.10 8.40
C ARG A 70 1.66 -18.59 9.65
N THR A 71 2.04 -18.07 10.82
CA THR A 71 1.42 -18.40 12.10
C THR A 71 0.29 -17.40 12.39
N GLY A 72 -0.96 -17.81 12.16
CA GLY A 72 -2.14 -16.98 12.40
C GLY A 72 -2.89 -16.59 11.12
N ALA A 73 -3.61 -15.48 11.16
CA ALA A 73 -4.26 -14.94 9.97
C ALA A 73 -3.21 -14.32 9.02
N GLN A 74 -3.11 -14.88 7.81
CA GLN A 74 -2.13 -14.47 6.81
C GLN A 74 -2.50 -13.11 6.21
N THR A 75 -1.84 -12.03 6.64
CA THR A 75 -1.93 -10.71 6.00
C THR A 75 -1.11 -10.69 4.71
N THR A 76 -1.66 -10.11 3.65
CA THR A 76 -0.96 -9.86 2.38
C THR A 76 -1.14 -8.40 1.99
N VAL A 77 -0.04 -7.73 1.62
CA VAL A 77 -0.02 -6.34 1.16
C VAL A 77 0.77 -6.25 -0.14
N TYR A 78 0.14 -5.73 -1.19
CA TYR A 78 0.79 -5.39 -2.44
C TYR A 78 1.18 -3.92 -2.39
N LEU A 79 2.47 -3.64 -2.52
CA LEU A 79 3.01 -2.30 -2.73
C LEU A 79 3.24 -2.12 -4.23
N SER A 80 2.58 -1.14 -4.83
CA SER A 80 2.59 -0.95 -6.29
C SER A 80 3.05 0.47 -6.63
N PRO A 81 4.33 0.65 -7.01
CA PRO A 81 4.83 1.92 -7.54
C PRO A 81 3.96 2.42 -8.68
N THR A 82 3.51 3.67 -8.61
CA THR A 82 2.69 4.27 -9.68
C THR A 82 2.93 5.78 -9.78
N THR A 83 2.70 6.31 -10.97
CA THR A 83 2.63 7.76 -11.22
C THR A 83 1.20 8.24 -11.47
N ALA A 84 0.24 7.30 -11.48
CA ALA A 84 -1.17 7.59 -11.66
C ALA A 84 -1.85 7.89 -10.32
N GLN A 85 -2.94 8.65 -10.39
CA GLN A 85 -3.82 8.86 -9.23
C GLN A 85 -4.68 7.60 -9.02
N GLU A 86 -4.20 6.73 -8.13
CA GLU A 86 -4.84 5.48 -7.76
C GLU A 86 -5.22 5.48 -6.28
N ARG A 87 -6.32 4.81 -5.95
CA ARG A 87 -6.79 4.64 -4.57
C ARG A 87 -6.40 3.26 -4.05
N PRO A 88 -5.91 3.17 -2.81
CA PRO A 88 -5.70 1.88 -2.19
C PRO A 88 -7.03 1.13 -2.04
N VAL A 89 -6.95 -0.19 -2.10
CA VAL A 89 -8.11 -1.08 -2.02
C VAL A 89 -7.79 -2.31 -1.18
N HIS A 90 -8.76 -2.74 -0.38
CA HIS A 90 -8.72 -4.04 0.29
C HIS A 90 -9.56 -5.05 -0.49
N ASP A 91 -8.91 -6.07 -1.03
CA ASP A 91 -9.56 -7.22 -1.63
C ASP A 91 -9.64 -8.35 -0.59
N PRO A 92 -10.83 -8.79 -0.15
CA PRO A 92 -10.96 -9.84 0.86
C PRO A 92 -10.30 -11.18 0.52
N GLN A 93 -10.03 -11.45 -0.76
CA GLN A 93 -9.40 -12.69 -1.22
C GLN A 93 -7.89 -12.54 -1.40
N LYS A 94 -7.39 -11.32 -1.65
CA LYS A 94 -5.99 -11.08 -2.01
C LYS A 94 -5.21 -10.27 -0.96
N GLY A 95 -5.90 -9.50 -0.14
CA GLY A 95 -5.31 -8.56 0.82
C GLY A 95 -5.35 -7.11 0.32
N TRP A 96 -4.46 -6.29 0.87
CA TRP A 96 -4.40 -4.87 0.54
C TRP A 96 -3.57 -4.62 -0.71
N VAL A 97 -4.00 -3.64 -1.51
CA VAL A 97 -3.21 -3.10 -2.62
C VAL A 97 -3.05 -1.61 -2.37
N ILE A 98 -1.80 -1.20 -2.19
CA ILE A 98 -1.42 0.16 -1.82
C ILE A 98 -0.56 0.72 -2.96
N PRO A 99 -1.10 1.66 -3.75
CA PRO A 99 -0.30 2.37 -4.73
C PRO A 99 0.70 3.28 -3.99
N LEU A 100 1.94 3.33 -4.47
CA LEU A 100 2.98 4.18 -3.91
C LEU A 100 3.42 5.19 -4.97
N SER A 101 3.24 6.46 -4.65
CA SER A 101 3.79 7.57 -5.44
C SER A 101 5.32 7.63 -5.30
N PRO A 102 6.02 8.34 -6.21
CA PRO A 102 7.47 8.55 -6.09
C PRO A 102 7.88 9.23 -4.77
N GLU A 103 7.03 10.11 -4.23
CA GLU A 103 7.27 10.80 -2.96
C GLU A 103 7.17 9.82 -1.78
N GLU A 104 6.15 8.96 -1.76
CA GLU A 104 5.98 7.94 -0.73
C GLU A 104 7.11 6.89 -0.78
N LEU A 105 7.57 6.50 -1.97
CA LEU A 105 8.75 5.63 -2.12
C LEU A 105 10.01 6.28 -1.54
N ALA A 106 10.25 7.57 -1.82
CA ALA A 106 11.42 8.26 -1.27
C ALA A 106 11.37 8.37 0.27
N LEU A 107 10.19 8.54 0.85
CA LEU A 107 10.00 8.53 2.31
C LEU A 107 10.22 7.12 2.90
N LEU A 108 9.68 6.08 2.25
CA LEU A 108 9.87 4.70 2.67
C LEU A 108 11.34 4.24 2.55
N GLU A 109 12.07 4.70 1.52
CA GLU A 109 13.51 4.41 1.40
C GLU A 109 14.31 4.92 2.60
N ASN A 110 13.88 6.05 3.19
CA ASN A 110 14.51 6.67 4.34
C ASN A 110 13.81 6.33 5.67
N LEU A 111 12.96 5.31 5.68
CA LEU A 111 12.20 4.89 6.85
C LEU A 111 13.15 4.47 7.99
N SER A 112 12.90 5.00 9.19
CA SER A 112 13.62 4.58 10.39
C SER A 112 13.29 3.13 10.74
N THR A 113 14.18 2.45 11.46
CA THR A 113 13.92 1.11 12.00
C THR A 113 13.58 1.12 13.48
N GLU A 114 13.56 2.30 14.10
CA GLU A 114 13.20 2.44 15.51
C GLU A 114 11.69 2.21 15.70
N PRO A 115 11.26 1.71 16.87
CA PRO A 115 9.83 1.60 17.16
C PRO A 115 9.13 2.97 17.17
N GLY A 116 7.94 3.03 16.59
CA GLY A 116 7.11 4.24 16.52
C GLY A 116 6.19 4.27 15.31
N ASP A 117 5.40 5.33 15.21
CA ASP A 117 4.49 5.59 14.09
C ASP A 117 5.11 6.60 13.12
N TYR A 118 5.17 6.24 11.85
CA TYR A 118 5.79 7.02 10.79
C TYR A 118 4.75 7.36 9.72
N GLU A 119 4.36 8.63 9.65
CA GLU A 119 3.47 9.13 8.60
C GLU A 119 4.23 9.24 7.28
N ILE A 120 3.75 8.55 6.25
CA ILE A 120 4.33 8.58 4.89
C ILE A 120 3.55 9.57 4.03
N SER A 121 2.22 9.55 4.14
CA SER A 121 1.33 10.50 3.49
C SER A 121 0.04 10.65 4.29
N THR A 122 -0.85 11.53 3.84
CA THR A 122 -2.18 11.68 4.45
C THR A 122 -3.04 10.41 4.36
N ALA A 123 -2.63 9.42 3.57
CA ALA A 123 -3.36 8.17 3.34
C ALA A 123 -2.58 6.92 3.78
N LEU A 124 -1.28 7.03 4.11
CA LEU A 124 -0.43 5.91 4.49
C LEU A 124 0.47 6.25 5.68
N ALA A 125 0.48 5.37 6.68
CA ALA A 125 1.44 5.37 7.78
C ALA A 125 2.04 3.97 7.97
N ILE A 126 3.26 3.91 8.50
CA ILE A 126 3.93 2.68 8.92
C ILE A 126 4.06 2.70 10.44
N ALA A 127 3.50 1.69 11.10
CA ALA A 127 3.70 1.48 12.53
C ALA A 127 4.79 0.43 12.74
N ILE A 128 5.88 0.79 13.42
CA ILE A 128 6.98 -0.11 13.74
C ILE A 128 6.89 -0.49 15.21
N GLU A 129 6.64 -1.76 15.46
CA GLU A 129 6.43 -2.27 16.81
C GLU A 129 7.72 -2.92 17.34
N GLY A 130 8.14 -2.50 18.52
CA GLY A 130 9.27 -3.09 19.24
C GLY A 130 8.99 -4.55 19.63
N VAL A 131 10.06 -5.34 19.70
CA VAL A 131 10.04 -6.74 20.19
C VAL A 131 10.04 -6.76 21.71
#